data_AF-A0A0F9KFT5-F1
#
_entry.id   AF-A0A0F9KFT5-F1
#
_cell.length_a   1.000
_cell.length_b   1.000
_cell.length_c   1.000
_cell.angle_alpha   90.00
_cell.angle_beta   90.00
_cell.angle_gamma   90.00
#
_symmetry.space_group_name_H-M   'P 1'
#
loop_
_entity.id
_entity.type
_entity.pdbx_description
1 polymer ?
#
loop_
_entity_poly.entity_id
_entity_poly.type
_entity_poly.pdbx_seq_one_letter_code
_entity_poly.pdbx_strand_id
1 'polypeptide(L)'
;MLLSIEGDEATGKTTLAYSAPMPIVGFAFDMGIERAIKGGKYEELFKDVSVRIIPYDTENDQGSTAWEGVDITIFELPSPIQIDSMRLKGNNALWLYSINLMAAAFSDPRIATVVVDTMTIARRTKANAWLEHLQNAAYDPQGNIIIGSQGPLKPREQLIQIEYGKINDAIRDIYT
;
A
#
# COMPACT_ATOMS: atom_id res chain seq x y z
N MET A 1 -7.38 -0.04 -17.76
CA MET A 1 -5.98 0.41 -17.94
C MET A 1 -5.26 0.30 -16.60
N LEU A 2 -4.01 -0.19 -16.56
CA LEU A 2 -3.20 -0.23 -15.33
C LEU A 2 -2.04 0.76 -15.47
N LEU A 3 -1.97 1.73 -14.56
CA LEU A 3 -1.01 2.82 -14.61
C LEU A 3 -0.14 2.81 -13.34
N SER A 4 1.18 2.76 -13.53
CA SER A 4 2.18 2.91 -12.47
C SER A 4 3.04 4.12 -12.81
N ILE A 5 2.90 5.19 -12.04
CA ILE A 5 3.72 6.41 -12.19
C ILE A 5 4.69 6.47 -11.02
N GLU A 6 5.98 6.47 -11.32
CA GLU A 6 7.07 6.56 -10.34
C GLU A 6 7.83 7.88 -10.55
N GLY A 7 8.20 8.56 -9.47
CA GLY A 7 8.90 9.85 -9.49
C GLY A 7 9.01 10.45 -8.10
N ASP A 8 9.78 11.54 -8.00
CA ASP A 8 10.06 12.21 -6.73
C ASP A 8 8.81 12.84 -6.10
N GLU A 9 8.88 13.16 -4.81
CA GLU A 9 7.81 13.87 -4.12
C GLU A 9 7.54 15.23 -4.77
N ALA A 10 6.29 15.72 -4.67
CA ALA A 10 5.86 17.01 -5.20
C ALA A 10 6.00 17.23 -6.73
N THR A 11 6.26 16.18 -7.51
CA THR A 11 6.32 16.24 -8.99
C THR A 11 4.96 16.17 -9.69
N GLY A 12 3.86 16.12 -8.94
CA GLY A 12 2.50 16.00 -9.50
C GLY A 12 2.10 14.59 -9.95
N LYS A 13 2.92 13.57 -9.63
CA LYS A 13 2.68 12.16 -10.00
C LYS A 13 1.28 11.64 -9.61
N THR A 14 0.85 11.90 -8.38
CA THR A 14 -0.47 11.51 -7.87
C THR A 14 -1.58 12.22 -8.64
N THR A 15 -1.45 13.54 -8.82
CA THR A 15 -2.40 14.33 -9.60
C THR A 15 -2.55 13.84 -11.04
N LEU A 16 -1.45 13.47 -11.70
CA LEU A 16 -1.46 12.88 -13.04
C LEU A 16 -2.10 11.49 -13.06
N ALA A 17 -1.84 10.66 -12.05
CA ALA A 17 -2.41 9.32 -11.98
C ALA A 17 -3.96 9.35 -11.88
N TYR A 18 -4.49 10.30 -11.12
CA TYR A 18 -5.93 10.47 -10.91
C TYR A 18 -6.64 11.32 -11.98
N SER A 19 -5.93 11.80 -13.01
CA SER A 19 -6.54 12.42 -14.20
C SER A 19 -6.79 11.43 -15.35
N ALA A 20 -6.53 10.14 -15.12
CA ALA A 20 -6.80 9.06 -16.08
C ALA A 20 -8.32 8.89 -16.37
N PRO A 21 -8.71 8.10 -17.39
CA PRO A 21 -10.12 7.84 -17.69
C PRO A 21 -10.87 7.25 -16.49
N MET A 22 -12.02 7.85 -16.18
CA MET A 22 -12.93 7.45 -15.09
C MET A 22 -13.92 6.35 -15.54
N PRO A 23 -14.47 5.54 -14.62
CA PRO A 23 -14.23 5.52 -13.17
C PRO A 23 -12.85 4.97 -12.77
N ILE A 24 -12.27 5.51 -11.70
CA ILE A 24 -10.93 5.18 -11.20
C ILE A 24 -11.03 4.47 -9.85
N VAL A 25 -10.30 3.37 -9.69
CA VAL A 25 -10.01 2.76 -8.37
C VAL A 25 -8.53 2.87 -8.08
N GLY A 26 -8.20 3.60 -7.01
CA GLY A 26 -6.85 3.87 -6.55
C GLY A 26 -6.48 3.08 -5.31
N PHE A 27 -5.23 2.64 -5.24
CA PHE A 27 -4.61 1.98 -4.10
C PHE A 27 -3.39 2.81 -3.68
N ALA A 28 -3.53 3.60 -2.62
CA ALA A 28 -2.49 4.50 -2.13
C ALA A 28 -1.76 3.85 -0.95
N PHE A 29 -0.51 3.40 -1.15
CA PHE A 29 0.30 2.79 -0.09
C PHE A 29 0.98 3.81 0.85
N ASP A 30 0.42 5.00 0.94
CA ASP A 30 0.88 6.13 1.74
C ASP A 30 -0.34 6.87 2.33
N MET A 31 -0.12 7.70 3.34
CA MET A 31 -1.15 8.55 3.93
C MET A 31 -1.21 9.92 3.24
N GLY A 32 -2.39 10.55 3.29
CA GLY A 32 -2.52 11.96 2.94
C GLY A 32 -2.86 12.20 1.47
N ILE A 33 -3.52 11.24 0.83
CA ILE A 33 -3.97 11.38 -0.56
C ILE A 33 -4.92 12.57 -0.74
N GLU A 34 -5.69 12.90 0.30
CA GLU A 34 -6.59 14.04 0.32
C GLU A 34 -5.87 15.36 0.01
N ARG A 35 -4.64 15.54 0.50
CA ARG A 35 -3.83 16.74 0.23
C ARG A 35 -3.40 16.81 -1.23
N ALA A 36 -3.12 15.67 -1.86
CA ALA A 36 -2.70 15.60 -3.25
C ALA A 36 -3.86 15.92 -4.22
N ILE A 37 -5.09 15.52 -3.86
CA ILE A 37 -6.29 15.75 -4.66
C ILE A 37 -6.83 17.16 -4.47
N LYS A 38 -6.92 17.61 -3.21
CA LYS A 38 -7.39 18.97 -2.86
C LYS A 38 -6.28 20.03 -2.97
N GLY A 39 -5.13 19.65 -3.54
CA GLY A 39 -3.96 20.51 -3.69
C GLY A 39 -4.09 21.50 -4.86
N GLY A 40 -2.94 21.93 -5.39
CA GLY A 40 -2.85 23.08 -6.31
C GLY A 40 -3.60 22.97 -7.65
N LYS A 41 -4.11 21.78 -8.01
CA LYS A 41 -4.85 21.54 -9.27
C LYS A 41 -6.30 21.09 -9.06
N TYR A 42 -6.82 21.24 -7.83
CA TYR A 42 -8.20 20.85 -7.50
C TYR A 42 -9.24 21.49 -8.41
N GLU A 43 -9.20 22.81 -8.60
CA GLU A 43 -10.18 23.54 -9.42
C GLU A 43 -10.18 23.11 -10.89
N GLU A 44 -9.03 22.70 -11.42
CA GLU A 44 -8.88 22.29 -12.82
C GLU A 44 -9.27 20.83 -13.07
N LEU A 45 -9.02 19.94 -12.10
CA LEU A 45 -9.06 18.49 -12.33
C LEU A 45 -10.10 17.74 -11.49
N PHE A 46 -10.47 18.25 -10.31
CA PHE A 46 -11.20 17.46 -9.30
C PHE A 46 -12.44 18.13 -8.71
N LYS A 47 -12.70 19.41 -8.99
CA LYS A 47 -13.81 20.17 -8.42
C LYS A 47 -15.18 19.51 -8.60
N ASP A 48 -15.43 19.00 -9.80
CA ASP A 48 -16.71 18.41 -10.20
C ASP A 48 -16.64 16.87 -10.21
N VAL A 49 -15.61 16.30 -9.59
CA VAL A 49 -15.35 14.86 -9.53
C VAL A 49 -15.74 14.33 -8.15
N SER A 50 -16.58 13.30 -8.13
CA SER A 50 -16.94 12.63 -6.88
C SER A 50 -15.83 11.68 -6.43
N VAL A 51 -15.17 12.03 -5.32
CA VAL A 51 -14.05 11.27 -4.75
C VAL A 51 -14.44 10.64 -3.42
N ARG A 52 -14.23 9.33 -3.29
CA ARG A 52 -14.41 8.56 -2.05
C ARG A 52 -13.06 8.03 -1.57
N ILE A 53 -12.63 8.45 -0.39
CA ILE A 53 -11.42 7.94 0.27
C ILE A 53 -11.85 6.95 1.35
N ILE A 54 -11.30 5.74 1.30
CA ILE A 54 -11.60 4.63 2.21
C ILE A 54 -10.31 4.29 2.97
N PRO A 55 -10.25 4.55 4.28
CA PRO A 55 -9.10 4.17 5.08
C PRO A 55 -9.01 2.65 5.21
N TYR A 56 -7.79 2.13 5.33
CA TYR A 56 -7.56 0.71 5.65
C TYR A 56 -8.25 0.33 6.96
N ASP A 57 -9.18 -0.61 6.86
CA ASP A 57 -9.93 -1.16 7.99
C ASP A 57 -10.05 -2.68 7.80
N THR A 58 -9.57 -3.44 8.79
CA THR A 58 -9.61 -4.91 8.79
C THR A 58 -10.96 -5.48 9.20
N GLU A 59 -11.83 -4.67 9.81
CA GLU A 59 -13.12 -5.09 10.34
C GLU A 59 -14.27 -4.86 9.35
N ASN A 60 -14.11 -3.87 8.45
CA ASN A 60 -15.10 -3.52 7.45
C ASN A 60 -14.57 -3.79 6.03
N ASP A 61 -14.85 -5.00 5.54
CA ASP A 61 -14.67 -5.29 4.11
C ASP A 61 -15.77 -4.57 3.33
N GLN A 62 -15.44 -3.42 2.72
CA GLN A 62 -16.39 -2.68 1.89
C GLN A 62 -16.71 -3.39 0.57
N GLY A 63 -16.04 -4.51 0.25
CA GLY A 63 -16.36 -5.39 -0.86
C GLY A 63 -16.28 -4.74 -2.24
N SER A 64 -16.82 -5.43 -3.25
CA SER A 64 -16.82 -5.00 -4.67
C SER A 64 -17.78 -3.85 -5.00
N THR A 65 -18.46 -3.27 -4.01
CA THR A 65 -19.41 -2.16 -4.18
C THR A 65 -18.85 -0.81 -3.72
N ALA A 66 -17.62 -0.82 -3.18
CA ALA A 66 -16.95 0.35 -2.62
C ALA A 66 -16.79 1.53 -3.59
N TRP A 67 -16.89 1.31 -4.91
CA TRP A 67 -16.79 2.31 -5.97
C TRP A 67 -18.08 2.59 -6.71
N GLU A 68 -19.23 2.11 -6.21
CA GLU A 68 -20.50 2.39 -6.85
C GLU A 68 -20.96 3.83 -6.61
N GLY A 69 -21.35 4.49 -7.71
CA GLY A 69 -21.90 5.84 -7.72
C GLY A 69 -20.87 6.95 -7.50
N VAL A 70 -19.57 6.67 -7.66
CA VAL A 70 -18.50 7.66 -7.54
C VAL A 70 -17.51 7.55 -8.69
N ASP A 71 -16.86 8.67 -9.02
CA ASP A 71 -15.93 8.77 -10.15
C ASP A 71 -14.55 8.23 -9.77
N ILE A 72 -14.12 8.47 -8.53
CA ILE A 72 -12.83 8.03 -8.00
C ILE A 72 -13.04 7.42 -6.62
N THR A 73 -12.61 6.18 -6.44
CA THR A 73 -12.47 5.55 -5.12
C THR A 73 -11.01 5.32 -4.82
N ILE A 74 -10.55 5.65 -3.62
CA ILE A 74 -9.16 5.48 -3.19
C ILE A 74 -9.13 4.74 -1.88
N PHE A 75 -8.42 3.61 -1.85
CA PHE A 75 -8.07 2.91 -0.63
C PHE A 75 -6.74 3.44 -0.11
N GLU A 76 -6.74 4.04 1.08
CA GLU A 76 -5.51 4.41 1.80
C GLU A 76 -4.99 3.20 2.56
N LEU A 77 -3.79 2.76 2.21
CA LEU A 77 -3.14 1.51 2.63
C LEU A 77 -1.80 1.80 3.31
N PRO A 78 -1.77 2.53 4.44
CA PRO A 78 -0.53 2.92 5.10
C PRO A 78 0.27 1.70 5.55
N SER A 79 1.59 1.82 5.50
CA SER A 79 2.48 0.80 6.04
C SER A 79 2.17 0.53 7.52
N PRO A 80 2.10 -0.73 7.98
CA PRO A 80 1.75 -1.01 9.37
C PRO A 80 2.86 -0.51 10.31
N ILE A 81 2.47 0.10 11.43
CA ILE A 81 3.41 0.57 12.45
C ILE A 81 4.18 -0.63 13.00
N GLN A 82 5.51 -0.60 12.90
CA GLN A 82 6.40 -1.62 13.46
C GLN A 82 6.97 -1.11 14.79
N ILE A 83 6.77 -1.87 15.87
CA ILE A 83 7.31 -1.58 17.20
C ILE A 83 8.64 -2.32 17.41
N ASP A 84 8.80 -3.47 16.77
CA ASP A 84 10.02 -4.28 16.76
C ASP A 84 10.73 -4.09 15.41
N SER A 85 12.05 -3.95 15.44
CA SER A 85 12.89 -3.85 14.24
C SER A 85 13.16 -5.21 13.60
N MET A 86 12.95 -6.31 14.33
CA MET A 86 13.21 -7.66 13.85
C MET A 86 11.95 -8.36 13.36
N ARG A 87 10.85 -8.27 14.13
CA ARG A 87 9.58 -8.94 13.80
C ARG A 87 8.64 -8.01 13.06
N LEU A 88 8.24 -8.43 11.87
CA LEU A 88 7.19 -7.77 11.10
C LEU A 88 5.81 -8.22 11.56
N LYS A 89 4.87 -7.29 11.62
CA LYS A 89 3.46 -7.59 11.88
C LYS A 89 2.53 -6.72 11.03
N GLY A 90 1.48 -7.34 10.51
CA GLY A 90 0.37 -6.66 9.81
C GLY A 90 0.57 -6.44 8.31
N ASN A 91 1.75 -6.73 7.76
CA ASN A 91 2.01 -6.60 6.32
C ASN A 91 1.26 -7.70 5.56
N ASN A 92 1.14 -8.91 6.12
CA ASN A 92 0.32 -9.97 5.55
C ASN A 92 -1.16 -9.58 5.41
N ALA A 93 -1.73 -9.01 6.48
CA ALA A 93 -3.12 -8.56 6.47
C ALA A 93 -3.34 -7.44 5.45
N LEU A 94 -2.47 -6.43 5.44
CA LEU A 94 -2.53 -5.31 4.50
C LEU A 94 -2.38 -5.77 3.04
N TRP A 95 -1.44 -6.69 2.78
CA TRP A 95 -1.20 -7.21 1.44
C TRP A 95 -2.39 -8.04 0.95
N LEU A 96 -2.95 -8.91 1.80
CA LEU A 96 -4.13 -9.70 1.45
C LEU A 96 -5.36 -8.82 1.19
N TYR A 97 -5.60 -7.83 2.05
CA TYR A 97 -6.66 -6.84 1.87
C TYR A 97 -6.54 -6.12 0.52
N SER A 98 -5.35 -5.60 0.22
CA SER A 98 -5.12 -4.87 -1.03
C SER A 98 -5.26 -5.75 -2.28
N ILE A 99 -4.74 -7.00 -2.27
CA ILE A 99 -4.91 -7.90 -3.42
C ILE A 99 -6.38 -8.24 -3.66
N ASN A 100 -7.15 -8.52 -2.61
CA ASN A 100 -8.55 -8.89 -2.76
C ASN A 100 -9.36 -7.75 -3.40
N LEU A 101 -9.14 -6.51 -2.95
CA LEU A 101 -9.77 -5.33 -3.55
C LEU A 101 -9.28 -5.05 -4.97
N MET A 102 -7.97 -5.21 -5.24
CA MET A 102 -7.42 -5.08 -6.59
C MET A 102 -8.05 -6.11 -7.54
N ALA A 103 -8.18 -7.37 -7.10
CA ALA A 103 -8.80 -8.43 -7.88
C ALA A 103 -10.28 -8.11 -8.20
N ALA A 104 -11.02 -7.58 -7.21
CA ALA A 104 -12.39 -7.13 -7.42
C ALA A 104 -12.47 -5.96 -8.41
N ALA A 105 -11.57 -4.96 -8.31
CA ALA A 105 -11.51 -3.84 -9.24
C ALA A 105 -11.13 -4.27 -10.67
N PHE A 106 -10.18 -5.22 -10.82
CA PHE A 106 -9.80 -5.77 -12.13
C PHE A 106 -10.90 -6.59 -12.79
N SER A 107 -11.80 -7.17 -11.99
CA SER A 107 -12.90 -8.00 -12.47
C SER A 107 -14.14 -7.18 -12.85
N ASP A 108 -14.21 -5.91 -12.45
CA ASP A 108 -15.37 -5.04 -12.72
C ASP A 108 -15.20 -4.30 -14.06
N PRO A 109 -16.00 -4.62 -15.10
CA PRO A 109 -15.89 -4.01 -16.42
C PRO A 109 -16.28 -2.51 -16.43
N ARG A 110 -16.89 -2.00 -15.36
CA ARG A 110 -17.24 -0.58 -15.22
C ARG A 110 -16.01 0.28 -14.90
N ILE A 111 -14.95 -0.32 -14.36
CA ILE A 111 -13.73 0.40 -13.97
C ILE A 111 -12.84 0.61 -15.20
N ALA A 112 -12.61 1.88 -15.54
CA ALA A 112 -11.76 2.23 -16.68
C ALA A 112 -10.27 2.18 -16.30
N THR A 113 -9.94 2.64 -15.09
CA THR A 113 -8.55 2.75 -14.64
C THR A 113 -8.35 2.22 -13.22
N VAL A 114 -7.30 1.43 -13.03
CA VAL A 114 -6.76 1.10 -11.72
C VAL A 114 -5.41 1.79 -11.53
N VAL A 115 -5.31 2.55 -10.44
CA VAL A 115 -4.10 3.28 -10.05
C VAL A 115 -3.49 2.61 -8.83
N VAL A 116 -2.18 2.35 -8.89
CA VAL A 116 -1.39 1.95 -7.71
C VAL A 116 -0.44 3.10 -7.41
N ASP A 117 -0.79 3.93 -6.44
CA ASP A 117 0.06 5.04 -6.01
C ASP A 117 1.12 4.54 -5.03
N THR A 118 2.34 5.06 -5.19
CA THR A 118 3.52 4.65 -4.43
C THR A 118 3.83 3.15 -4.62
N MET A 119 3.97 2.72 -5.89
CA MET A 119 4.27 1.32 -6.26
C MET A 119 5.52 0.75 -5.55
N THR A 120 6.53 1.57 -5.27
CA THR A 120 7.71 1.16 -4.49
C THR A 120 7.33 0.65 -3.10
N ILE A 121 6.39 1.31 -2.41
CA ILE A 121 5.90 0.85 -1.11
C ILE A 121 4.99 -0.37 -1.28
N ALA A 122 4.15 -0.44 -2.31
CA ALA A 122 3.38 -1.65 -2.61
C ALA A 122 4.29 -2.90 -2.77
N ARG A 123 5.40 -2.78 -3.50
CA ARG A 123 6.41 -3.84 -3.64
C ARG A 123 7.06 -4.19 -2.31
N ARG A 124 7.36 -3.20 -1.47
CA ARG A 124 7.89 -3.40 -0.12
C ARG A 124 6.89 -4.13 0.78
N THR A 125 5.62 -3.74 0.77
CA THR A 125 4.55 -4.40 1.51
C THR A 125 4.42 -5.87 1.12
N LYS A 126 4.46 -6.19 -0.18
CA LYS A 126 4.49 -7.58 -0.67
C LYS A 126 5.69 -8.37 -0.12
N ALA A 127 6.89 -7.80 -0.19
CA ALA A 127 8.10 -8.46 0.30
C ALA A 127 8.07 -8.67 1.82
N ASN A 128 7.61 -7.66 2.56
CA ASN A 128 7.45 -7.70 4.01
C ASN A 128 6.37 -8.69 4.44
N ALA A 129 5.26 -8.80 3.71
CA ALA A 129 4.23 -9.82 3.94
C ALA A 129 4.82 -11.24 3.84
N TRP A 130 5.60 -11.50 2.79
CA TRP A 130 6.28 -12.79 2.64
C TRP A 130 7.28 -13.06 3.78
N LEU A 131 8.04 -12.04 4.20
CA LEU A 131 8.95 -12.19 5.34
C LEU A 131 8.18 -12.44 6.64
N GLU A 132 7.10 -11.72 6.90
CA GLU A 132 6.22 -11.96 8.05
C GLU A 132 5.66 -13.38 8.04
N HIS A 133 5.26 -13.90 6.87
CA HIS A 133 4.82 -15.30 6.73
C HIS A 133 5.92 -16.28 7.16
N LEU A 134 7.16 -16.08 6.72
CA LEU A 134 8.30 -16.91 7.11
C LEU A 134 8.66 -16.77 8.60
N GLN A 135 8.52 -15.57 9.16
CA GLN A 135 8.76 -15.34 10.59
C GLN A 135 7.73 -16.06 11.45
N ASN A 136 6.45 -16.02 11.06
CA ASN A 136 5.36 -16.66 11.77
C ASN A 136 5.54 -18.19 11.86
N ALA A 137 6.26 -18.82 10.94
CA ALA A 137 6.58 -20.25 11.03
C ALA A 137 7.46 -20.63 12.23
N ALA A 138 8.14 -19.66 12.87
CA ALA A 138 8.91 -19.87 14.09
C ALA A 138 8.07 -19.72 15.38
N TYR A 139 6.79 -19.35 15.28
CA TYR A 139 5.92 -19.08 16.44
C TYR A 139 4.71 -20.03 16.48
N ASP A 140 4.28 -20.37 17.70
CA ASP A 140 3.05 -21.11 17.95
C ASP A 140 1.81 -20.19 17.84
N PRO A 141 0.57 -20.74 17.86
CA PRO A 141 -0.66 -19.94 17.84
C PRO A 141 -0.81 -18.97 19.02
N GLN A 142 -0.09 -19.20 20.12
CA GLN A 142 -0.07 -18.33 21.30
C GLN A 142 0.98 -17.20 21.17
N GLY A 143 1.78 -17.20 20.10
CA GLY A 143 2.81 -16.20 19.82
C GLY A 143 4.16 -16.48 20.47
N ASN A 144 4.39 -17.66 21.06
CA ASN A 144 5.66 -18.06 21.63
C ASN A 144 6.57 -18.70 20.58
N ILE A 145 7.88 -18.61 20.76
CA ILE A 145 8.84 -19.27 19.88
C ILE A 145 8.73 -20.79 20.04
N ILE A 146 8.59 -21.49 18.91
CA ILE A 146 8.55 -22.96 18.89
C ILE A 146 9.94 -23.51 19.24
N ILE A 147 9.98 -24.52 20.13
CA ILE A 147 11.21 -25.22 20.48
C ILE A 147 11.34 -26.46 19.59
N GLY A 148 12.32 -26.45 18.69
CA GLY A 148 12.67 -27.59 17.84
C GLY A 148 13.70 -28.51 18.49
N SER A 149 14.08 -29.57 17.77
CA SER A 149 15.07 -30.56 18.22
C SER A 149 16.47 -29.99 18.45
N GLN A 150 16.79 -28.82 17.89
CA GLN A 150 18.07 -28.12 18.03
C GLN A 150 17.97 -26.84 18.90
N GLY A 151 16.86 -26.65 19.62
CA GLY A 151 16.61 -25.47 20.45
C GLY A 151 15.54 -24.54 19.86
N PRO A 152 15.42 -23.30 20.36
CA PRO A 152 14.42 -22.33 19.90
C PRO A 152 14.58 -22.03 18.41
N LEU A 153 13.49 -22.14 17.64
CA LEU A 153 13.49 -21.75 16.24
C LEU A 153 13.70 -20.24 16.13
N LYS A 154 14.74 -19.83 15.39
CA LYS A 154 15.01 -18.41 15.18
C LYS A 154 14.13 -17.89 14.03
N PRO A 155 13.40 -16.78 14.21
CA PRO A 155 12.67 -16.16 13.11
C PRO A 155 13.65 -15.69 12.04
N ARG A 156 13.21 -15.73 10.78
CA ARG A 156 14.01 -15.21 9.68
C ARG A 156 14.17 -13.70 9.84
N GLU A 157 15.41 -13.26 9.96
CA GLU A 157 15.70 -11.84 10.13
C GLU A 157 15.44 -11.06 8.84
N GLN A 158 14.99 -9.82 8.99
CA GLN A 158 14.96 -8.87 7.89
C GLN A 158 16.41 -8.55 7.51
N LEU A 159 16.84 -9.01 6.34
CA LEU A 159 18.12 -8.57 5.80
C LEU A 159 18.06 -7.06 5.61
N ILE A 160 19.07 -6.34 6.11
CA ILE A 160 19.21 -4.90 5.88
C ILE A 160 19.18 -4.69 4.37
N GLN A 161 18.13 -4.03 3.89
CA GLN A 161 18.00 -3.67 2.49
C GLN A 161 18.99 -2.54 2.25
N ILE A 162 20.23 -2.87 1.87
CA ILE A 162 21.31 -1.89 1.72
C ILE A 162 20.88 -0.83 0.70
N GLU A 163 20.15 -1.18 -0.36
CA GLU A 163 19.82 -0.24 -1.44
C GLU A 163 18.68 0.76 -1.15
N TYR A 164 17.77 0.46 -0.20
CA TYR A 164 16.54 1.26 0.02
C TYR A 164 16.18 1.46 1.50
N GLY A 165 17.12 1.24 2.42
CA GLY A 165 16.92 1.52 3.85
C GLY A 165 17.01 3.01 4.16
N LYS A 166 16.48 3.42 5.33
CA LYS A 166 16.52 4.82 5.84
C LYS A 166 17.89 5.50 5.73
N ILE A 167 18.99 4.73 5.87
CA ILE A 167 20.36 5.24 5.75
C ILE A 167 20.67 5.69 4.32
N ASN A 168 20.19 4.96 3.31
CA ASN A 168 20.43 5.32 1.92
C ASN A 168 19.43 6.33 1.37
N ASP A 169 18.21 6.42 1.93
CA ASP A 169 17.31 7.54 1.66
C ASP A 169 17.98 8.87 2.05
N ALA A 170 18.61 8.92 3.23
CA ALA A 170 19.37 10.09 3.68
C ALA A 170 20.60 10.41 2.81
N ILE A 171 21.19 9.43 2.12
CA ILE A 171 22.34 9.63 1.22
C ILE A 171 21.90 10.16 -0.16
N ARG A 172 20.69 9.82 -0.61
CA ARG A 172 20.13 10.34 -1.87
C ARG A 172 19.87 11.84 -1.79
N ASP A 173 19.40 12.33 -0.64
CA ASP A 173 19.17 13.75 -0.38
C ASP A 173 20.46 14.59 -0.24
N ILE A 174 21.66 13.97 -0.25
CA ILE A 174 22.94 14.72 -0.20
C ILE A 174 23.29 15.30 -1.58
N TYR A 175 22.75 14.75 -2.67
CA TYR A 175 23.11 15.11 -4.04
C TYR A 175 22.02 15.86 -4.82
N THR A 176 20.93 16.25 -4.16
CA THR A 176 19.89 17.17 -4.67
C THR A 176 19.86 18.43 -3.83
#